data_AF-A0A1X7FAT7-F1
#
_entry.id   AF-A0A1X7FAT7-F1
#
_cell.length_a   1.000
_cell.length_b   1.000
_cell.length_c   1.000
_cell.angle_alpha   90.00
_cell.angle_beta   90.00
_cell.angle_gamma   90.00
#
_symmetry.space_group_name_H-M   'P 1'
#
loop_
_entity.id
_entity.type
_entity.pdbx_description
1 polymer ?
#
loop_
_entity_poly.entity_id
_entity_poly.type
_entity_poly.pdbx_seq_one_letter_code
_entity_poly.pdbx_strand_id
1 'polypeptide(L)'
;MSGTGETVLALAESWIGTPYRHQGAAKGIACDCIGLIRGIWRELYGKEPEAVPAYAPDWAERSGEDRLMDAARRLFGEPIAVGEAEPGDLLLFRWRPDCAAKHAGILAGPRYFIHAYEQAAVTRSTLVPSWRRRIAAVHRFPDVRSD
;
A
#
# COMPACT_ATOMS: atom_id res chain seq x y z
N MET A 1 -14.57 4.06 -10.66
CA MET A 1 -13.44 4.85 -10.13
C MET A 1 -13.93 6.21 -9.67
N SER A 2 -13.75 6.52 -8.39
CA SER A 2 -13.90 7.89 -7.87
C SER A 2 -12.71 8.76 -8.29
N GLY A 3 -12.86 10.09 -8.25
CA GLY A 3 -11.75 11.02 -8.53
C GLY A 3 -10.55 10.83 -7.59
N THR A 4 -10.80 10.37 -6.36
CA THR A 4 -9.75 9.99 -5.40
C THR A 4 -8.93 8.80 -5.90
N GLY A 5 -9.57 7.74 -6.40
CA GLY A 5 -8.86 6.55 -6.88
C GLY A 5 -7.95 6.85 -8.09
N GLU A 6 -8.43 7.67 -9.02
CA GLU A 6 -7.62 8.14 -10.16
C GLU A 6 -6.40 8.94 -9.71
N THR A 7 -6.60 9.84 -8.74
CA THR A 7 -5.51 10.63 -8.16
C THR A 7 -4.48 9.73 -7.45
N VAL A 8 -4.93 8.77 -6.64
CA VAL A 8 -4.06 7.81 -5.95
C VAL A 8 -3.24 6.99 -6.95
N LEU A 9 -3.86 6.54 -8.05
CA LEU A 9 -3.15 5.80 -9.08
C LEU A 9 -2.06 6.67 -9.74
N ALA A 10 -2.40 7.90 -10.13
CA ALA A 10 -1.44 8.83 -10.73
C ALA A 10 -0.28 9.16 -9.77
N LEU A 11 -0.58 9.33 -8.47
CA LEU A 11 0.42 9.48 -7.43
C LEU A 11 1.31 8.24 -7.38
N ALA A 12 0.76 7.03 -7.26
CA ALA A 12 1.54 5.80 -7.23
C ALA A 12 2.45 5.64 -8.45
N GLU A 13 1.96 5.96 -9.65
CA GLU A 13 2.75 5.94 -10.89
C GLU A 13 3.93 6.92 -10.84
N SER A 14 3.72 8.13 -10.32
CA SER A 14 4.78 9.13 -10.17
C SER A 14 5.86 8.77 -9.14
N TRP A 15 5.61 7.77 -8.28
CA TRP A 15 6.61 7.26 -7.33
C TRP A 15 7.53 6.20 -7.94
N ILE A 16 7.18 5.62 -9.09
CA ILE A 16 7.98 4.59 -9.76
C ILE A 16 9.43 5.07 -9.94
N GLY A 17 10.39 4.21 -9.59
CA GLY A 17 11.81 4.51 -9.59
C GLY A 17 12.36 5.01 -8.23
N THR A 18 11.50 5.34 -7.26
CA THR A 18 11.99 5.68 -5.90
C THR A 18 12.72 4.49 -5.28
N PRO A 19 14.01 4.61 -4.90
CA PRO A 19 14.80 3.48 -4.40
C PRO A 19 14.22 2.85 -3.13
N TYR A 20 14.37 1.54 -2.98
CA TYR A 20 13.93 0.87 -1.76
C TYR A 20 14.85 1.17 -0.58
N ARG A 21 14.27 1.61 0.53
CA ARG A 21 14.96 1.64 1.82
C ARG A 21 13.97 1.49 2.96
N HIS A 22 14.26 0.54 3.85
CA HIS A 22 13.47 0.26 5.05
C HIS A 22 13.22 1.54 5.86
N GLN A 23 11.97 1.78 6.23
CA GLN A 23 11.43 2.98 6.90
C GLN A 23 11.56 4.30 6.12
N GLY A 24 12.08 4.28 4.90
CA GLY A 24 12.08 5.45 4.03
C GLY A 24 10.65 5.83 3.64
N ALA A 25 10.39 7.11 3.40
CA ALA A 25 9.11 7.58 2.87
C ALA A 25 9.29 8.83 2.00
N ALA A 26 10.40 9.00 1.29
CA ALA A 26 10.70 10.19 0.50
C ALA A 26 10.82 9.84 -0.99
N LYS A 27 9.95 10.44 -1.82
CA LYS A 27 9.87 10.22 -3.26
C LYS A 27 11.20 10.53 -3.94
N GLY A 28 11.64 9.68 -4.86
CA GLY A 28 12.92 9.79 -5.57
C GLY A 28 14.16 9.56 -4.72
N ILE A 29 14.04 9.42 -3.39
CA ILE A 29 15.18 9.26 -2.47
C ILE A 29 15.18 7.86 -1.86
N ALA A 30 14.11 7.48 -1.15
CA ALA A 30 14.05 6.25 -0.37
C ALA A 30 12.63 5.97 0.11
N CYS A 31 12.08 4.79 -0.19
CA CYS A 31 10.88 4.29 0.50
C CYS A 31 10.80 2.77 0.61
N ASP A 32 10.07 2.28 1.60
CA ASP A 32 9.57 0.90 1.60
C ASP A 32 8.07 0.85 1.29
N CYS A 33 7.43 -0.31 1.48
CA CYS A 33 6.03 -0.48 1.10
C CYS A 33 5.09 0.40 1.94
N ILE A 34 5.34 0.54 3.24
CA ILE A 34 4.57 1.45 4.12
C ILE A 34 4.90 2.90 3.76
N GLY A 35 6.17 3.19 3.52
CA GLY A 35 6.67 4.49 3.09
C GLY A 35 6.03 5.03 1.81
N LEU A 36 5.81 4.15 0.83
CA LEU A 36 5.08 4.49 -0.39
C LEU A 36 3.64 4.91 -0.08
N ILE A 37 2.91 4.14 0.73
CA ILE A 37 1.52 4.45 1.11
C ILE A 37 1.45 5.76 1.89
N ARG A 38 2.36 5.96 2.85
CA ARG A 38 2.49 7.24 3.59
C ARG A 38 2.79 8.42 2.66
N GLY A 39 3.64 8.20 1.67
CA GLY A 39 4.00 9.19 0.67
C GLY A 39 2.81 9.64 -0.18
N ILE A 40 2.07 8.68 -0.72
CA ILE A 40 0.84 8.93 -1.47
C ILE A 40 -0.19 9.65 -0.57
N TRP A 41 -0.36 9.20 0.67
CA TRP A 41 -1.27 9.84 1.63
C TRP A 41 -0.90 11.31 1.87
N ARG A 42 0.38 11.63 2.06
CA ARG A 42 0.82 13.02 2.23
C ARG A 42 0.58 13.88 1.00
N GLU A 43 0.83 13.35 -0.20
CA GLU A 43 0.57 14.09 -1.44
C GLU A 43 -0.93 14.30 -1.66
N LEU A 44 -1.77 13.34 -1.26
CA LEU A 44 -3.22 13.40 -1.42
C LEU A 44 -3.91 14.30 -0.38
N TYR A 45 -3.54 14.19 0.89
CA TYR A 45 -4.24 14.84 2.01
C TYR A 45 -3.43 15.96 2.68
N GLY A 46 -2.20 16.22 2.24
CA GLY A 46 -1.33 17.28 2.76
C GLY A 46 -0.74 17.03 4.16
N LYS A 47 -0.93 15.83 4.73
CA LYS A 47 -0.48 15.47 6.09
C LYS A 47 -0.13 14.00 6.21
N GLU A 48 0.58 13.60 7.27
CA GLU A 48 0.78 12.17 7.58
C GLU A 48 -0.56 11.49 7.98
N PRO A 49 -0.74 10.18 7.69
CA PRO A 49 -1.91 9.43 8.14
C PRO A 49 -1.97 9.31 9.67
N GLU A 50 -0.91 8.76 10.24
CA GLU A 50 -0.66 8.64 11.68
C GLU A 50 0.85 8.54 11.92
N ALA A 51 1.28 8.68 13.18
CA ALA A 51 2.67 8.44 13.53
C ALA A 51 2.99 6.95 13.37
N VAL A 52 3.92 6.63 12.45
CA VAL A 52 4.40 5.25 12.27
C VAL A 52 5.70 5.08 13.07
N PRO A 53 5.69 4.31 14.17
CA PRO A 53 6.90 4.06 14.94
C PRO A 53 7.91 3.25 14.13
N ALA A 54 9.19 3.31 14.50
CA ALA A 54 10.21 2.46 13.91
C ALA A 54 9.85 0.97 14.08
N TYR A 55 9.94 0.20 13.01
CA TYR A 55 9.68 -1.24 12.99
C TYR A 55 10.90 -2.01 12.49
N ALA A 56 11.17 -3.18 13.06
CA ALA A 56 12.21 -4.08 12.56
C ALA A 56 11.85 -4.62 11.16
N PRO A 57 12.80 -5.05 10.32
CA PRO A 57 12.49 -5.66 9.03
C PRO A 57 11.56 -6.89 9.11
N ASP A 58 11.63 -7.64 10.21
CA ASP A 58 10.85 -8.85 10.50
C ASP A 58 9.67 -8.60 11.47
N TRP A 59 9.14 -7.37 11.46
CA TRP A 59 8.09 -6.93 12.36
C TRP A 59 6.81 -7.79 12.30
N ALA A 60 6.46 -8.29 11.11
CA ALA A 60 5.25 -9.07 10.88
C ALA A 60 5.39 -10.53 11.37
N GLU A 61 6.61 -11.05 11.39
CA GLU A 61 6.91 -12.42 11.79
C GLU A 61 6.95 -12.62 13.31
N ARG A 62 7.14 -11.54 14.08
CA ARG A 62 7.39 -11.62 15.54
C ARG A 62 6.21 -11.24 16.42
N SER A 63 5.25 -10.46 15.94
CA SER A 63 4.21 -9.86 16.80
C SER A 63 3.04 -10.79 17.10
N GLY A 64 2.72 -11.74 16.21
CA GLY A 64 1.43 -12.47 16.26
C GLY A 64 0.20 -11.60 15.96
N GLU A 65 0.40 -10.30 15.70
CA GLU A 65 -0.62 -9.28 15.48
C GLU A 65 -0.57 -8.79 14.02
N ASP A 66 -1.73 -8.63 13.38
CA ASP A 66 -1.84 -8.14 12.00
C ASP A 66 -1.83 -6.59 11.95
N ARG A 67 -0.76 -5.97 12.47
CA ARG A 67 -0.67 -4.52 12.70
C ARG A 67 -0.93 -3.67 11.45
N LEU A 68 -0.50 -4.16 10.28
CA LEU A 68 -0.73 -3.48 9.01
C LEU A 68 -2.21 -3.54 8.61
N MET A 69 -2.88 -4.67 8.90
CA MET A 69 -4.33 -4.79 8.71
C MET A 69 -5.09 -3.86 9.65
N ASP A 70 -4.70 -3.79 10.92
CA ASP A 70 -5.35 -2.91 11.89
C ASP A 70 -5.17 -1.44 11.51
N ALA A 71 -3.96 -1.05 11.09
CA ALA A 71 -3.70 0.28 10.57
C ALA A 71 -4.55 0.58 9.34
N ALA A 72 -4.67 -0.37 8.42
CA ALA A 72 -5.48 -0.16 7.22
C ALA A 72 -6.96 0.00 7.55
N ARG A 73 -7.51 -0.79 8.47
CA ARG A 73 -8.90 -0.63 8.94
C ARG A 73 -9.15 0.75 9.55
N ARG A 74 -8.23 1.25 10.38
CA ARG A 74 -8.34 2.59 11.00
C ARG A 74 -8.29 3.71 9.97
N LEU A 75 -7.41 3.61 8.98
CA LEU A 75 -7.11 4.70 8.04
C LEU A 75 -8.05 4.71 6.82
N PHE A 76 -8.42 3.53 6.32
CA PHE A 76 -9.16 3.37 5.07
C PHE A 76 -10.58 2.80 5.26
N GLY A 77 -10.92 2.38 6.48
CA GLY A 77 -12.18 1.70 6.78
C GLY A 77 -12.14 0.19 6.52
N GLU A 78 -13.32 -0.44 6.57
CA GLU A 78 -13.45 -1.88 6.36
C GLU A 78 -13.01 -2.32 4.96
N PRO A 79 -12.40 -3.51 4.82
CA PRO A 79 -11.97 -4.00 3.53
C PRO A 79 -13.15 -4.28 2.60
N ILE A 80 -12.95 -4.03 1.31
CA ILE A 80 -13.90 -4.37 0.25
C ILE A 80 -13.60 -5.74 -0.34
N ALA A 81 -14.56 -6.30 -1.10
CA ALA A 81 -14.32 -7.56 -1.78
C ALA A 81 -13.25 -7.40 -2.87
N VAL A 82 -12.39 -8.41 -3.04
CA VAL A 82 -11.34 -8.39 -4.09
C VAL A 82 -11.91 -8.18 -5.50
N GLY A 83 -13.14 -8.67 -5.74
CA GLY A 83 -13.84 -8.48 -7.02
C GLY A 83 -14.36 -7.06 -7.25
N GLU A 84 -14.43 -6.23 -6.22
CA GLU A 84 -14.86 -4.82 -6.26
C GLU A 84 -13.68 -3.85 -6.30
N ALA A 85 -12.45 -4.38 -6.28
CA ALA A 85 -11.23 -3.59 -6.30
C ALA A 85 -11.10 -2.81 -7.61
N GLU A 86 -10.88 -1.50 -7.48
CA GLU A 86 -10.66 -0.57 -8.59
C GLU A 86 -9.21 -0.04 -8.58
N PRO A 87 -8.67 0.39 -9.73
CA PRO A 87 -7.37 1.05 -9.76
C PRO A 87 -7.31 2.23 -8.78
N GLY A 88 -6.22 2.33 -8.02
CA GLY A 88 -6.10 3.25 -6.89
C GLY A 88 -6.39 2.62 -5.52
N ASP A 89 -7.05 1.47 -5.45
CA ASP A 89 -7.29 0.79 -4.17
C ASP A 89 -5.97 0.19 -3.60
N LEU A 90 -5.87 0.21 -2.28
CA LEU A 90 -4.77 -0.39 -1.51
C LEU A 90 -4.93 -1.91 -1.47
N LEU A 91 -3.87 -2.63 -1.83
CA LEU A 91 -3.75 -4.07 -1.67
C LEU A 91 -2.81 -4.38 -0.50
N LEU A 92 -3.27 -5.19 0.45
CA LEU A 92 -2.43 -5.79 1.47
C LEU A 92 -2.16 -7.24 1.14
N PHE A 93 -0.93 -7.70 1.40
CA PHE A 93 -0.53 -9.07 1.12
C PHE A 93 0.08 -9.78 2.33
N ARG A 94 -0.18 -11.09 2.43
CA ARG A 94 0.44 -12.01 3.40
C ARG A 94 1.06 -13.21 2.67
N TRP A 95 2.20 -13.71 3.17
CA TRP A 95 2.93 -14.79 2.46
C TRP A 95 2.30 -16.16 2.68
N ARG A 96 1.62 -16.35 3.81
CA ARG A 96 0.82 -17.53 4.14
C ARG A 96 -0.50 -17.08 4.75
N PRO A 97 -1.59 -17.86 4.61
CA PRO A 97 -2.92 -17.47 5.11
C PRO A 97 -2.97 -17.16 6.62
N ASP A 98 -2.16 -17.88 7.39
CA ASP A 98 -2.03 -17.87 8.84
C ASP A 98 -0.99 -16.87 9.38
N CYS A 99 -0.36 -16.08 8.50
CA CYS A 99 0.59 -15.03 8.91
C CYS A 99 -0.02 -13.63 8.73
N ALA A 100 0.53 -12.66 9.48
CA ALA A 100 0.21 -11.26 9.34
C ALA A 100 0.44 -10.74 7.91
N ALA A 101 -0.35 -9.75 7.49
CA ALA A 101 -0.04 -8.97 6.30
C ALA A 101 1.25 -8.20 6.52
N LYS A 102 2.09 -8.15 5.50
CA LYS A 102 3.44 -7.57 5.60
C LYS A 102 3.92 -6.79 4.40
N HIS A 103 3.06 -6.66 3.40
CA HIS A 103 3.38 -5.94 2.18
C HIS A 103 2.16 -5.18 1.68
N ALA A 104 2.41 -4.02 1.09
CA ALA A 104 1.38 -3.12 0.59
C ALA A 104 1.70 -2.67 -0.85
N GLY A 105 0.66 -2.37 -1.63
CA GLY A 105 0.78 -1.76 -2.94
C GLY A 105 -0.54 -1.19 -3.44
N ILE A 106 -0.51 -0.45 -4.54
CA ILE A 106 -1.68 0.18 -5.15
C ILE A 106 -2.09 -0.59 -6.40
N LEU A 107 -3.36 -0.95 -6.53
CA LEU A 107 -3.88 -1.60 -7.74
C LEU A 107 -3.75 -0.66 -8.95
N ALA A 108 -3.18 -1.14 -10.05
CA ALA A 108 -2.87 -0.35 -11.24
C ALA A 108 -3.45 -1.00 -12.51
N GLY A 109 -4.79 -1.02 -12.59
CA GLY A 109 -5.53 -1.75 -13.61
C GLY A 109 -5.76 -3.22 -13.23
N PRO A 110 -6.41 -4.02 -14.09
CA PRO A 110 -6.87 -5.37 -13.73
C PRO A 110 -5.73 -6.38 -13.52
N ARG A 111 -4.51 -6.07 -13.96
CA ARG A 111 -3.38 -7.02 -14.04
C ARG A 111 -2.09 -6.52 -13.39
N TYR A 112 -2.06 -5.32 -12.83
CA TYR A 112 -0.83 -4.75 -12.29
C TYR A 112 -1.09 -4.10 -10.94
N PHE A 113 -0.03 -3.95 -10.17
CA PHE A 113 -0.01 -3.16 -8.96
C PHE A 113 1.34 -2.47 -8.83
N ILE A 114 1.37 -1.36 -8.11
CA ILE A 114 2.56 -0.56 -7.87
C ILE A 114 2.96 -0.71 -6.41
N HIS A 115 4.22 -1.06 -6.16
CA HIS A 115 4.74 -1.25 -4.80
C HIS A 115 6.22 -0.93 -4.73
N ALA A 116 6.71 -0.56 -3.55
CA ALA A 116 8.14 -0.57 -3.27
C ALA A 116 8.62 -2.03 -3.19
N TYR A 117 9.46 -2.44 -4.13
CA TYR A 117 10.01 -3.79 -4.15
C TYR A 117 11.36 -3.84 -3.44
N GLU A 118 11.48 -4.71 -2.44
CA GLU A 118 12.68 -4.85 -1.63
C GLU A 118 13.92 -5.07 -2.50
N GLN A 119 15.04 -4.43 -2.15
CA GLN A 119 16.31 -4.44 -2.90
C GLN A 119 16.24 -3.84 -4.32
N ALA A 120 15.13 -3.22 -4.69
CA ALA A 120 14.95 -2.54 -5.98
C ALA A 120 14.45 -1.11 -5.75
N ALA A 121 13.25 -0.81 -6.24
CA ALA A 121 12.61 0.49 -6.21
C ALA A 121 11.09 0.31 -6.22
N VAL A 122 10.36 1.43 -6.14
CA VAL A 122 8.95 1.44 -6.52
C VAL A 122 8.81 1.02 -7.98
N THR A 123 8.02 -0.01 -8.22
CA THR A 123 7.87 -0.62 -9.55
C THR A 123 6.43 -1.03 -9.81
N ARG A 124 6.09 -1.17 -11.09
CA ARG A 124 4.83 -1.75 -11.55
C ARG A 124 5.02 -3.24 -11.81
N SER A 125 4.42 -4.07 -10.98
CA SER A 125 4.51 -5.53 -11.05
C SER A 125 3.24 -6.14 -11.63
N THR A 126 3.37 -7.28 -12.31
CA THR A 126 2.22 -8.07 -12.74
C THR A 126 1.55 -8.72 -11.52
N LEU A 127 0.24 -8.55 -11.38
CA LEU A 127 -0.58 -9.19 -10.36
C LEU A 127 -0.95 -10.61 -10.81
N VAL A 128 0.07 -11.45 -10.96
CA VAL A 128 -0.05 -12.86 -11.37
C VAL A 128 -0.84 -13.69 -10.34
N PRO A 129 -1.34 -14.89 -10.69
CA PRO A 129 -2.16 -15.70 -9.78
C PRO A 129 -1.52 -15.99 -8.42
N SER A 130 -0.19 -16.14 -8.35
CA SER A 130 0.53 -16.35 -7.09
C SER A 130 0.49 -15.12 -6.16
N TRP A 131 0.47 -13.90 -6.71
CA TRP A 131 0.25 -12.67 -5.95
C TRP A 131 -1.21 -12.48 -5.59
N ARG A 132 -2.15 -12.74 -6.52
CA ARG A 132 -3.59 -12.62 -6.25
C ARG A 132 -4.04 -13.48 -5.07
N ARG A 133 -3.54 -14.72 -4.97
CA ARG A 133 -3.84 -15.62 -3.84
C ARG A 133 -3.29 -15.15 -2.50
N ARG A 134 -2.39 -14.16 -2.48
CA ARG A 134 -1.78 -13.59 -1.28
C ARG A 134 -2.45 -12.30 -0.82
N ILE A 135 -3.42 -11.78 -1.58
CA ILE A 135 -4.19 -10.61 -1.16
C ILE A 135 -4.91 -10.95 0.14
N ALA A 136 -4.53 -10.26 1.20
CA ALA A 136 -5.09 -10.38 2.54
C ALA A 136 -6.32 -9.48 2.72
N ALA A 137 -6.28 -8.29 2.10
CA ALA A 137 -7.36 -7.31 2.12
C ALA A 137 -7.19 -6.31 0.98
N VAL A 138 -8.29 -5.66 0.63
CA VAL A 138 -8.34 -4.51 -0.28
C VAL A 138 -9.05 -3.37 0.44
N HIS A 139 -8.48 -2.17 0.40
CA HIS A 139 -9.09 -0.98 1.01
C HIS A 139 -9.14 0.17 0.01
N ARG A 140 -10.17 1.01 0.12
CA ARG A 140 -10.32 2.21 -0.69
C ARG A 140 -9.84 3.44 0.09
N PHE A 141 -9.14 4.35 -0.58
CA PHE A 141 -8.80 5.64 0.01
C PHE A 141 -10.06 6.46 0.30
N PRO A 142 -10.21 7.03 1.51
CA PRO A 142 -11.31 7.95 1.81
C PRO A 142 -11.31 9.15 0.86
N ASP A 143 -12.49 9.58 0.42
CA ASP A 143 -12.56 10.71 -0.50
C ASP A 143 -12.01 12.00 0.14
N VAL A 144 -11.26 12.77 -0.65
CA VAL A 144 -10.85 14.12 -0.25
C VAL A 144 -12.13 14.95 -0.20
N ARG A 145 -12.60 15.27 1.00
CA ARG A 145 -13.75 16.16 1.17
C ARG A 145 -13.44 17.48 0.48
N SER A 146 -14.19 17.78 -0.57
CA SER A 146 -14.29 19.15 -1.07
C SER A 146 -15.15 19.91 -0.05
N ASP A 147 -14.51 20.69 0.82
CA ASP A 147 -15.22 21.77 1.51
C ASP A 147 -15.39 22.96 0.54
#